data_AF-A0A060BU63-F1
#
_entry.id   AF-A0A060BU63-F1
#
_cell.length_a   1.000
_cell.length_b   1.000
_cell.length_c   1.000
_cell.angle_alpha   90.00
_cell.angle_beta   90.00
_cell.angle_gamma   90.00
#
_symmetry.space_group_name_H-M   'P 1'
#
loop_
_entity.id
_entity.type
_entity.pdbx_description
1 polymer ?
#
loop_
_entity_poly.entity_id
_entity_poly.type
_entity_poly.pdbx_seq_one_letter_code
_entity_poly.pdbx_strand_id
1 'polypeptide(L)' 'DVLVTRIAITPPIATLDVGGTIKPTVAFEPTNANNQQLTWTTSNKKVATVSADGLVTGVKKGTATI' A
#
# COMPACT_ATOMS: atom_id res chain seq x y z
N ASP A 1 -15.26 8.61 19.60
CA ASP A 1 -14.54 8.44 18.32
C ASP A 1 -13.89 7.07 18.33
N VAL A 2 -14.10 6.26 17.28
CA VAL A 2 -13.46 4.94 17.20
C VAL A 2 -12.16 5.10 16.42
N LEU A 3 -11.03 4.98 17.10
CA LEU A 3 -9.71 5.13 16.50
C LEU A 3 -9.24 3.80 15.90
N VAL A 4 -8.51 3.86 14.79
CA VAL A 4 -7.80 2.72 14.23
C VAL A 4 -6.71 2.30 15.22
N THR A 5 -6.70 1.04 15.61
CA THR A 5 -5.66 0.47 16.50
C THR A 5 -4.66 -0.37 15.72
N ARG A 6 -5.09 -1.01 14.63
CA ARG A 6 -4.23 -1.82 13.76
C ARG A 6 -4.62 -1.65 12.30
N ILE A 7 -3.62 -1.75 11.44
CA ILE A 7 -3.75 -1.75 9.98
C ILE A 7 -3.04 -3.01 9.49
N ALA A 8 -3.75 -3.83 8.71
CA ALA A 8 -3.20 -5.03 8.08
C ALA A 8 -3.21 -4.84 6.56
N ILE A 9 -2.06 -5.08 5.92
CA ILE A 9 -1.88 -4.96 4.47
C ILE A 9 -1.56 -6.35 3.91
N THR A 10 -2.33 -6.80 2.90
CA THR A 10 -2.17 -8.12 2.28
C THR A 10 -2.07 -8.02 0.76
N PRO A 11 -1.06 -8.66 0.13
CA PRO A 11 0.08 -9.34 0.75
C PRO A 11 1.10 -8.33 1.33
N PRO A 12 1.90 -8.70 2.36
CA PRO A 12 2.93 -7.82 2.93
C PRO A 12 4.15 -7.65 2.01
N ILE A 13 4.34 -8.60 1.09
CA ILE A 13 5.39 -8.58 0.07
C ILE A 13 4.75 -9.02 -1.23
N ALA A 14 5.03 -8.29 -2.31
CA ALA A 14 4.62 -8.65 -3.66
C ALA A 14 5.81 -8.49 -4.62
N THR A 15 5.95 -9.44 -5.54
CA THR A 15 6.88 -9.35 -6.67
C THR A 15 6.10 -8.98 -7.92
N LEU A 16 6.50 -7.87 -8.55
CA LEU A 16 5.90 -7.37 -9.78
C LEU A 16 6.96 -7.30 -10.86
N ASP A 17 6.56 -7.63 -12.08
CA ASP A 17 7.35 -7.29 -13.26
C ASP A 17 7.34 -5.79 -13.49
N VAL A 18 8.30 -5.30 -14.27
CA VAL A 18 8.34 -3.88 -14.66
C VAL A 18 7.09 -3.56 -15.49
N GLY A 19 6.34 -2.54 -15.08
CA GLY A 19 5.02 -2.19 -15.61
C GLY A 19 3.85 -2.91 -14.94
N GLY A 20 4.11 -3.93 -14.12
CA GLY A 20 3.09 -4.64 -13.37
C GLY A 20 2.48 -3.78 -12.26
N THR A 21 1.21 -4.03 -11.95
CA THR A 21 0.47 -3.30 -10.91
C THR A 21 -0.11 -4.26 -9.89
N ILE A 22 -0.22 -3.80 -8.64
CA ILE A 22 -0.93 -4.50 -7.57
C ILE A 22 -1.64 -3.50 -6.69
N LYS A 23 -2.85 -3.86 -6.26
CA LYS A 23 -3.58 -3.12 -5.25
C LYS A 23 -3.65 -3.97 -3.98
N PRO A 24 -2.82 -3.70 -2.97
CA PRO A 24 -2.87 -4.43 -1.71
C PRO A 24 -4.19 -4.17 -1.00
N THR A 25 -4.69 -5.20 -0.32
CA THR A 25 -5.89 -5.09 0.49
C THR A 25 -5.52 -4.54 1.86
N VAL A 26 -6.25 -3.52 2.32
CA VAL A 26 -6.07 -2.94 3.66
C VAL A 26 -7.27 -3.26 4.53
N ALA A 27 -7.01 -3.81 5.71
CA ALA A 27 -8.01 -4.03 6.75
C ALA A 27 -7.68 -3.19 7.98
N PHE A 28 -8.69 -2.52 8.53
CA PHE A 28 -8.59 -1.72 9.74
C PHE A 28 -9.23 -2.48 10.91
N GLU A 29 -8.56 -2.46 12.06
CA GLU A 29 -9.12 -2.96 13.31
C GLU A 29 -9.17 -1.84 14.36
N PRO A 30 -10.33 -1.59 14.99
CA PRO A 30 -11.62 -2.22 14.71
C PRO A 30 -12.21 -1.74 13.36
N THR A 31 -13.02 -2.58 12.72
CA THR A 31 -13.58 -2.32 11.38
C THR A 31 -14.49 -1.08 11.33
N ASN A 32 -15.03 -0.66 12.47
CA ASN A 32 -15.87 0.53 12.64
C ASN A 32 -15.08 1.79 13.02
N ALA A 33 -13.77 1.82 12.79
CA ALA A 33 -12.98 3.03 12.99
C ALA A 33 -13.50 4.18 12.12
N ASN A 34 -13.66 5.37 12.71
CA ASN A 34 -14.27 6.53 12.06
C ASN A 34 -13.35 7.16 11.01
N ASN A 35 -12.04 7.10 11.22
CA ASN A 35 -11.05 7.64 10.29
C ASN A 35 -10.25 6.52 9.63
N GLN A 36 -10.62 6.16 8.42
CA GLN A 36 -9.95 5.16 7.57
C GLN A 36 -9.11 5.81 6.47
N GLN A 37 -8.72 7.08 6.63
CA GLN A 37 -7.89 7.77 5.65
C GLN A 37 -6.46 7.20 5.67
N LEU A 38 -6.01 6.69 4.53
CA LEU A 38 -4.65 6.19 4.31
C LEU A 38 -3.88 7.15 3.40
N THR A 39 -2.63 7.38 3.74
CA THR A 39 -1.68 8.03 2.85
C THR A 39 -0.63 7.01 2.46
N TRP A 40 -0.54 6.72 1.17
CA TRP A 40 0.45 5.80 0.63
C TRP A 40 1.71 6.55 0.25
N THR A 41 2.87 5.98 0.56
CA THR A 41 4.17 6.53 0.17
C THR A 41 5.02 5.44 -0.44
N THR A 42 6.16 5.79 -1.02
CA THR A 42 7.12 4.79 -1.52
C THR A 42 8.51 5.25 -1.13
N SER A 43 9.32 4.33 -0.62
CA SER A 43 10.72 4.59 -0.31
C SER A 43 11.53 4.90 -1.58
N ASN A 44 11.08 4.45 -2.75
CA ASN A 44 11.79 4.68 -4.01
C ASN A 44 10.87 4.74 -5.24
N LYS A 45 10.48 5.97 -5.62
CA LYS A 45 9.67 6.26 -6.81
C LYS A 45 10.29 5.81 -8.15
N LYS A 46 11.62 5.59 -8.21
CA LYS A 46 12.29 5.09 -9.42
C LYS A 46 12.11 3.58 -9.60
N VAL A 47 11.78 2.86 -8.53
CA VAL A 47 11.60 1.40 -8.51
C VAL A 47 10.12 1.05 -8.49
N ALA A 48 9.33 1.67 -7.61
CA ALA A 48 7.89 1.50 -7.56
C ALA A 48 7.19 2.82 -7.20
N THR A 49 6.07 3.09 -7.87
CA THR A 49 5.18 4.20 -7.55
C THR A 49 3.91 3.68 -6.88
N VAL A 50 3.30 4.50 -6.04
CA VAL A 50 1.99 4.21 -5.46
C VAL A 50 1.08 5.41 -5.67
N SER A 51 -0.15 5.16 -6.08
CA SER A 51 -1.19 6.18 -6.25
C SER A 51 -1.91 6.48 -4.94
N ALA A 52 -2.72 7.54 -4.92
CA ALA A 52 -3.51 7.91 -3.75
C ALA A 52 -4.55 6.84 -3.34
N ASP A 53 -5.01 6.03 -4.29
CA ASP A 53 -5.93 4.92 -4.03
C ASP A 53 -5.23 3.60 -3.66
N GLY A 54 -3.90 3.62 -3.49
CA GLY A 54 -3.09 2.47 -3.09
C GLY A 54 -2.68 1.54 -4.22
N LEU A 55 -2.81 1.91 -5.49
CA LEU A 55 -2.31 1.12 -6.61
C LEU A 55 -0.79 1.26 -6.69
N VAL A 56 -0.08 0.16 -6.47
CA VAL A 56 1.38 0.09 -6.55
C VAL A 56 1.77 -0.39 -7.95
N THR A 57 2.69 0.32 -8.59
CA THR A 57 3.19 0.01 -9.93
C THR A 57 4.70 -0.17 -9.91
N GLY A 58 5.18 -1.29 -10.46
CA GLY A 58 6.60 -1.51 -10.68
C GLY A 58 7.11 -0.66 -11.84
N VAL A 59 8.08 0.22 -11.59
CA VAL A 59 8.68 1.10 -12.60
C VAL A 59 10.01 0.56 -13.10
N LYS A 60 10.80 -0.05 -12.21
CA LYS A 60 12.12 -0.59 -12.54
C LYS A 60 12.47 -1.75 -11.61
N LYS A 61 13.31 -2.67 -12.08
CA LYS A 61 13.87 -3.74 -11.25
C LYS A 61 14.57 -3.16 -10.01
N GLY A 62 14.16 -3.64 -8.84
CA GLY A 62 14.68 -3.26 -7.54
C GLY A 62 13.71 -3.63 -6.42
N THR A 63 13.95 -3.11 -5.22
CA THR A 63 13.06 -3.27 -4.06
C THR A 63 12.60 -1.89 -3.61
N ALA A 64 11.31 -1.77 -3.28
CA ALA A 64 10.71 -0.58 -2.71
C ALA A 64 9.76 -0.98 -1.58
N THR A 65 9.60 -0.09 -0.60
CA THR A 65 8.69 -0.26 0.53
C THR A 65 7.59 0.80 0.37
N ILE A 66 6.34 0.37 0.54
CA ILE A 66 5.14 1.20 0.37
C ILE A 66 4.51 1.49 1.73
#